data_AF-A0A6J7G8Q5-F1
#
_entry.id   AF-A0A6J7G8Q5-F1
#
_cell.length_a   1.000
_cell.length_b   1.000
_cell.length_c   1.000
_cell.angle_alpha   90.00
_cell.angle_beta   90.00
_cell.angle_gamma   90.00
#
_symmetry.space_group_name_H-M   'P 1'
#
loop_
_entity.id
_entity.type
_entity.pdbx_description
1 polymer ?
#
loop_
_entity_poly.entity_id
_entity_poly.type
_entity_poly.pdbx_seq_one_letter_code
_entity_poly.pdbx_strand_id
1 'polypeptide(L)'
;MEVNYFAAALLIPETSAVQLLKRAKEGKYIAIEDLRDAFAVSYETAAHRFTNLATEHLGIQVDFVRVHESGTIYKAYENDGLAFPADPLGSIEGQLACRHSGARRVFSQTSTGMSYWQYLDTPNGTYWSTTQSEVTSAGPFSISVGVRFADSKWFRGRETTERTKSTCPDPRCCNEAPLDLSERWRDMVWPSARAHSHLLAALPPGTFPGVDTTEIYQFLESKEDPSSAH
;
A
#
# COMPACT_ATOMS: atom_id res chain seq x y z
N MET A 1 14.76 -2.34 -13.93
CA MET A 1 13.33 -2.73 -13.98
C MET A 1 13.11 -4.03 -14.78
N GLU A 2 13.84 -4.26 -15.89
CA GLU A 2 13.71 -5.47 -16.73
C GLU A 2 14.08 -6.80 -16.04
N VAL A 3 15.09 -6.84 -15.17
CA VAL A 3 15.54 -8.10 -14.54
C VAL A 3 14.46 -8.72 -13.64
N ASN A 4 13.77 -7.90 -12.84
CA ASN A 4 12.69 -8.39 -11.97
C ASN A 4 11.45 -8.80 -12.78
N TYR A 5 11.17 -8.10 -13.88
CA TYR A 5 10.10 -8.50 -14.81
C TYR A 5 10.41 -9.84 -15.47
N PHE A 6 11.64 -10.01 -15.98
CA PHE A 6 12.09 -11.24 -16.62
C PHE A 6 12.07 -12.42 -15.65
N ALA A 7 12.56 -12.25 -14.42
CA ALA A 7 12.50 -13.28 -13.39
C ALA A 7 11.04 -13.68 -13.06
N ALA A 8 10.15 -12.71 -12.88
CA ALA A 8 8.74 -12.99 -12.64
C ALA A 8 8.05 -13.66 -13.84
N ALA A 9 8.41 -13.29 -15.07
CA ALA A 9 7.88 -13.90 -16.29
C ALA A 9 8.37 -15.35 -16.50
N LEU A 10 9.58 -15.67 -16.04
CA LEU A 10 10.09 -17.05 -16.02
C LEU A 10 9.38 -17.90 -14.97
N LEU A 11 9.10 -17.34 -13.79
CA LEU A 11 8.41 -18.05 -12.70
C LEU A 11 6.90 -18.19 -12.96
N ILE A 12 6.28 -17.23 -13.62
CA ILE A 12 4.86 -17.21 -13.94
C ILE A 12 4.69 -17.06 -15.47
N PRO A 13 4.68 -18.19 -16.21
CA PRO A 13 4.48 -18.21 -17.65
C PRO A 13 3.16 -17.55 -18.06
N GLU A 14 3.23 -16.65 -19.03
CA GLU A 14 2.10 -15.82 -19.48
C GLU A 14 0.88 -16.66 -19.87
N THR A 15 1.03 -17.62 -20.78
CA THR A 15 -0.08 -18.42 -21.31
C THR A 15 -0.88 -19.10 -20.20
N SER A 16 -0.21 -19.76 -19.26
CA SER A 16 -0.86 -20.47 -18.16
C SER A 16 -1.51 -19.51 -17.16
N ALA A 17 -0.83 -18.42 -16.82
CA ALA A 17 -1.35 -17.42 -15.89
C ALA A 17 -2.56 -16.69 -16.46
N VAL A 18 -2.54 -16.31 -17.74
CA VAL A 18 -3.66 -15.66 -18.43
C VAL A 18 -4.86 -16.59 -18.52
N GLN A 19 -4.66 -17.88 -18.80
CA GLN A 19 -5.77 -18.85 -18.79
C GLN A 19 -6.42 -18.97 -17.41
N LEU A 20 -5.61 -19.06 -16.35
CA LEU A 20 -6.09 -19.09 -14.97
C LEU A 20 -6.90 -17.82 -14.64
N LEU A 21 -6.35 -16.64 -14.95
CA LEU A 21 -6.97 -15.35 -14.67
C LEU A 21 -8.26 -15.12 -15.47
N LYS A 22 -8.33 -15.54 -16.74
CA LYS A 22 -9.55 -15.42 -17.55
C LYS A 22 -10.69 -16.27 -17.00
N ARG A 23 -10.41 -17.52 -16.61
CA ARG A 23 -11.40 -18.38 -15.94
C ARG A 23 -11.86 -17.78 -14.60
N ALA A 24 -10.93 -17.24 -13.82
CA ALA A 24 -11.26 -16.57 -12.56
C ALA A 24 -12.12 -15.31 -12.80
N LYS A 25 -11.84 -14.54 -13.86
CA LYS A 25 -12.64 -13.37 -14.24
C LYS A 25 -14.07 -13.76 -14.64
N GLU A 26 -14.23 -14.81 -15.46
CA GLU A 26 -15.55 -15.36 -15.84
C GLU A 26 -16.36 -15.75 -14.60
N GLY A 27 -15.71 -16.38 -13.62
CA GLY A 27 -16.30 -16.72 -12.33
C GLY A 27 -16.45 -15.56 -11.34
N LYS A 28 -15.99 -14.34 -11.69
CA LYS A 28 -15.92 -13.18 -10.78
C LYS A 28 -15.20 -13.52 -9.48
N TYR A 29 -14.04 -14.14 -9.57
CA TYR A 29 -13.33 -14.67 -8.41
C TYR A 29 -11.80 -14.57 -8.54
N ILE A 30 -11.31 -13.51 -9.17
CA ILE A 30 -9.87 -13.23 -9.24
C ILE A 30 -9.31 -13.04 -7.82
N ALA A 31 -8.24 -13.76 -7.51
CA ALA A 31 -7.46 -13.61 -6.29
C ALA A 31 -5.96 -13.72 -6.62
N ILE A 32 -5.13 -12.91 -5.96
CA ILE A 32 -3.68 -12.92 -6.16
C ILE A 32 -3.06 -14.20 -5.58
N GLU A 33 -3.67 -14.71 -4.52
CA GLU A 33 -3.33 -15.98 -3.86
C GLU A 33 -3.42 -17.16 -4.82
N ASP A 34 -4.41 -17.18 -5.71
CA ASP A 34 -4.55 -18.27 -6.67
C ASP A 34 -3.37 -18.29 -7.66
N LEU A 35 -2.85 -17.12 -8.05
CA LEU A 35 -1.60 -17.02 -8.82
C LEU A 35 -0.39 -17.45 -8.00
N ARG A 36 -0.28 -16.94 -6.76
CA ARG A 36 0.80 -17.28 -5.83
C ARG A 36 0.91 -18.80 -5.66
N ASP A 37 -0.21 -19.44 -5.38
CA ASP A 37 -0.30 -20.87 -5.06
C ASP A 37 -0.11 -21.73 -6.31
N ALA A 38 -0.68 -21.34 -7.46
CA ALA A 38 -0.54 -22.09 -8.71
C ALA A 38 0.91 -22.14 -9.24
N PHE A 39 1.71 -21.10 -8.95
CA PHE A 39 3.09 -21.00 -9.43
C PHE A 39 4.13 -21.11 -8.30
N ALA A 40 3.70 -21.38 -7.06
CA ALA A 40 4.56 -21.52 -5.88
C ALA A 40 5.57 -20.37 -5.70
N VAL A 41 5.09 -19.13 -5.85
CA VAL A 41 5.89 -17.90 -5.66
C VAL A 41 5.45 -17.13 -4.40
N SER A 42 6.14 -16.03 -4.07
CA SER A 42 5.66 -15.10 -3.02
C SER A 42 4.43 -14.31 -3.47
N TYR A 43 3.67 -13.75 -2.51
CA TYR A 43 2.54 -12.87 -2.85
C TYR A 43 3.03 -11.64 -3.62
N GLU A 44 4.17 -11.07 -3.22
CA GLU A 44 4.82 -9.96 -3.92
C GLU A 44 5.09 -10.28 -5.40
N THR A 45 5.63 -11.47 -5.69
CA THR A 45 5.94 -11.89 -7.07
C THR A 45 4.67 -12.07 -7.89
N ALA A 46 3.65 -12.71 -7.30
CA ALA A 46 2.35 -12.90 -7.95
C ALA A 46 1.65 -11.56 -8.24
N ALA A 47 1.62 -10.66 -7.25
CA ALA A 47 1.05 -9.32 -7.38
C ALA A 47 1.77 -8.51 -8.47
N HIS A 48 3.11 -8.54 -8.50
CA HIS A 48 3.87 -7.87 -9.55
C HIS A 48 3.61 -8.41 -10.94
N ARG A 49 3.50 -9.73 -11.10
CA ARG A 49 3.17 -10.31 -12.39
C ARG A 49 1.74 -9.94 -12.80
N PHE A 50 0.82 -9.97 -11.85
CA PHE A 50 -0.59 -9.67 -12.06
C PHE A 50 -0.79 -8.28 -12.67
N THR A 51 -0.05 -7.25 -12.26
CA THR A 51 -0.28 -5.89 -12.78
C THR A 51 -0.17 -5.79 -14.30
N ASN A 52 0.83 -6.46 -14.87
CA ASN A 52 1.05 -6.52 -16.31
C ASN A 52 -0.04 -7.33 -17.00
N LEU A 53 -0.36 -8.52 -16.46
CA LEU A 53 -1.34 -9.43 -17.06
C LEU A 53 -2.78 -8.89 -17.00
N ALA A 54 -3.13 -8.19 -15.91
CA ALA A 54 -4.44 -7.61 -15.71
C ALA A 54 -4.72 -6.51 -16.75
N THR A 55 -3.74 -5.62 -16.94
CA THR A 55 -3.87 -4.52 -17.90
C THR A 55 -3.95 -5.06 -19.32
N GLU A 56 -2.99 -5.89 -19.73
CA GLU A 56 -2.86 -6.35 -21.12
C GLU A 56 -3.94 -7.35 -21.52
N HIS A 57 -4.23 -8.35 -20.68
CA HIS A 57 -5.06 -9.49 -21.08
C HIS A 57 -6.46 -9.52 -20.47
N LEU A 58 -6.68 -8.74 -19.40
CA LEU A 58 -8.00 -8.62 -18.77
C LEU A 58 -8.63 -7.25 -19.00
N GLY A 59 -7.89 -6.25 -19.49
CA GLY A 59 -8.39 -4.87 -19.62
C GLY A 59 -8.81 -4.28 -18.26
N ILE A 60 -8.13 -4.68 -17.18
CA ILE A 60 -8.35 -4.17 -15.83
C ILE A 60 -7.15 -3.31 -15.47
N GLN A 61 -7.39 -2.03 -15.21
CA GLN A 61 -6.37 -1.14 -14.67
C GLN A 61 -6.24 -1.37 -13.16
N VAL A 62 -5.03 -1.28 -12.65
CA VAL A 62 -4.65 -1.60 -11.29
C VAL A 62 -3.71 -0.56 -10.69
N ASP A 63 -3.70 -0.50 -9.37
CA ASP A 63 -2.58 0.01 -8.58
C ASP A 63 -1.88 -1.13 -7.84
N PHE A 64 -0.60 -0.95 -7.58
CA PHE A 64 0.24 -1.83 -6.77
C PHE A 64 1.08 -0.97 -5.84
N VAL A 65 1.18 -1.36 -4.58
CA VAL A 65 2.10 -0.72 -3.65
C VAL A 65 2.69 -1.72 -2.66
N ARG A 66 4.00 -1.55 -2.40
CA ARG A 66 4.74 -2.24 -1.34
C ARG A 66 5.12 -1.23 -0.26
N VAL A 67 4.67 -1.46 0.95
CA VAL A 67 4.79 -0.50 2.07
C VAL A 67 5.43 -1.20 3.27
N HIS A 68 6.40 -0.55 3.91
CA HIS A 68 6.95 -1.03 5.18
C HIS A 68 5.97 -0.73 6.33
N GLU A 69 6.05 -1.41 7.48
CA GLU A 69 5.19 -1.11 8.64
C GLU A 69 5.25 0.37 9.09
N SER A 70 6.40 1.05 8.93
CA SER A 70 6.56 2.49 9.17
C SER A 70 5.73 3.38 8.23
N GLY A 71 5.17 2.80 7.18
CA GLY A 71 4.36 3.46 6.17
C GLY A 71 5.11 3.96 4.96
N THR A 72 6.43 3.80 4.94
CA THR A 72 7.27 4.17 3.79
C THR A 72 6.92 3.31 2.58
N ILE A 73 6.65 3.95 1.44
CA ILE A 73 6.47 3.29 0.14
C ILE A 73 7.85 2.89 -0.39
N TYR A 74 8.02 1.61 -0.67
CA TYR A 74 9.23 1.05 -1.27
C TYR A 74 9.10 0.83 -2.76
N LYS A 75 7.87 0.61 -3.22
CA LYS A 75 7.57 0.40 -4.63
C LYS A 75 6.12 0.73 -4.88
N ALA A 76 5.86 1.44 -5.96
CA ALA A 76 4.51 1.75 -6.39
C ALA A 76 4.41 1.63 -7.92
N TYR A 77 3.23 1.27 -8.38
CA TYR A 77 2.82 1.32 -9.78
C TYR A 77 1.34 1.63 -9.79
N GLU A 78 0.90 2.51 -10.68
CA GLU A 78 -0.53 2.72 -10.92
C GLU A 78 -0.77 2.94 -12.41
N ASN A 79 -1.93 2.48 -12.87
CA ASN A 79 -2.50 2.92 -14.13
C ASN A 79 -4.02 3.07 -14.04
N ASP A 80 -4.59 3.10 -12.84
CA ASP A 80 -6.03 3.10 -12.59
C ASP A 80 -6.57 4.45 -12.14
N GLY A 81 -5.68 5.41 -11.85
CA GLY A 81 -6.00 6.76 -11.39
C GLY A 81 -5.83 6.99 -9.89
N LEU A 82 -5.44 5.97 -9.11
CA LEU A 82 -5.12 6.16 -7.70
C LEU A 82 -3.87 7.04 -7.56
N ALA A 83 -3.99 8.15 -6.86
CA ALA A 83 -2.87 9.07 -6.67
C ALA A 83 -2.06 8.71 -5.42
N PHE A 84 -0.84 8.21 -5.62
CA PHE A 84 0.13 8.05 -4.53
C PHE A 84 0.74 9.40 -4.13
N PRO A 85 1.05 9.60 -2.84
CA PRO A 85 1.87 10.73 -2.40
C PRO A 85 3.23 10.71 -3.10
N ALA A 86 3.65 11.86 -3.62
CA ALA A 86 4.92 12.05 -4.30
C ALA A 86 5.63 13.30 -3.76
N ASP A 87 6.96 13.31 -3.82
CA ASP A 87 7.73 14.51 -3.52
C ASP A 87 7.56 15.59 -4.62
N PRO A 88 8.10 16.80 -4.45
CA PRO A 88 8.02 17.86 -5.46
C PRO A 88 8.65 17.51 -6.82
N LEU A 89 9.49 16.47 -6.89
CA LEU A 89 10.11 15.95 -8.11
C LEU A 89 9.31 14.80 -8.73
N GLY A 90 8.21 14.38 -8.09
CA GLY A 90 7.35 13.29 -8.53
C GLY A 90 7.78 11.89 -8.05
N SER A 91 8.77 11.78 -7.14
CA SER A 91 9.17 10.50 -6.58
C SER A 91 8.17 10.00 -5.55
N ILE A 92 7.61 8.82 -5.79
CA ILE A 92 6.70 8.12 -4.86
C ILE A 92 7.49 7.30 -3.83
N GLU A 93 8.62 6.72 -4.23
CA GLU A 93 9.46 5.92 -3.34
C GLU A 93 10.01 6.80 -2.19
N GLY A 94 9.94 6.27 -0.97
CA GLY A 94 10.32 7.01 0.25
C GLY A 94 9.22 7.87 0.87
N GLN A 95 8.11 8.11 0.14
CA GLN A 95 6.96 8.83 0.69
C GLN A 95 6.11 7.94 1.61
N LEU A 96 5.26 8.55 2.42
CA LEU A 96 4.34 7.81 3.29
C LEU A 96 3.07 7.41 2.53
N ALA A 97 2.74 6.13 2.56
CA ALA A 97 1.44 5.64 2.12
C ALA A 97 0.33 6.20 3.01
N CYS A 98 -0.84 6.44 2.43
CA CYS A 98 -1.98 6.94 3.18
C CYS A 98 -2.32 6.02 4.36
N ARG A 99 -2.40 6.56 5.58
CA ARG A 99 -2.74 5.78 6.80
C ARG A 99 -4.09 5.08 6.75
N HIS A 100 -5.00 5.57 5.91
CA HIS A 100 -6.34 4.98 5.73
C HIS A 100 -6.38 3.86 4.69
N SER A 101 -5.31 3.68 3.90
CA SER A 101 -5.21 2.64 2.88
C SER A 101 -4.99 1.26 3.48
N GLY A 102 -5.36 0.22 2.73
CA GLY A 102 -5.22 -1.17 3.14
C GLY A 102 -3.75 -1.54 3.37
N ALA A 103 -2.85 -0.94 2.59
CA ALA A 103 -1.41 -1.10 2.74
C ALA A 103 -0.88 -0.65 4.11
N ARG A 104 -1.49 0.36 4.76
CA ARG A 104 -1.15 0.75 6.15
C ARG A 104 -1.97 0.00 7.19
N ARG A 105 -3.28 -0.18 6.96
CA ARG A 105 -4.20 -0.76 7.95
C ARG A 105 -4.04 -2.26 8.16
N VAL A 106 -3.48 -2.99 7.20
CA VAL A 106 -3.27 -4.44 7.32
C VAL A 106 -2.42 -4.81 8.54
N PHE A 107 -1.48 -3.94 8.96
CA PHE A 107 -0.61 -4.20 10.12
C PHE A 107 -1.35 -4.17 11.46
N SER A 108 -2.55 -3.58 11.51
CA SER A 108 -3.40 -3.60 12.69
C SER A 108 -4.32 -4.82 12.75
N GLN A 109 -4.29 -5.69 11.74
CA GLN A 109 -5.13 -6.89 11.67
C GLN A 109 -4.46 -8.06 12.40
N THR A 110 -5.24 -8.80 13.18
CA THR A 110 -4.75 -9.94 13.98
C THR A 110 -4.51 -11.20 13.15
N SER A 111 -5.09 -11.28 11.96
CA SER A 111 -5.06 -12.48 11.11
C SER A 111 -3.91 -12.43 10.11
N THR A 112 -2.75 -12.93 10.51
CA THR A 112 -1.58 -13.09 9.62
C THR A 112 -1.86 -14.15 8.53
N GLY A 113 -1.51 -13.84 7.29
CA GLY A 113 -1.58 -14.79 6.15
C GLY A 113 -2.91 -14.80 5.37
N MET A 114 -3.93 -14.08 5.84
CA MET A 114 -5.15 -13.82 5.06
C MET A 114 -5.06 -12.45 4.39
N SER A 115 -5.70 -12.30 3.23
CA SER A 115 -5.82 -11.00 2.58
C SER A 115 -6.80 -10.09 3.32
N TYR A 116 -6.37 -8.86 3.56
CA TYR A 116 -7.22 -7.76 3.99
C TYR A 116 -7.82 -7.07 2.77
N TRP A 117 -9.15 -7.06 2.68
CA TRP A 117 -9.89 -6.40 1.60
C TRP A 117 -10.52 -5.10 2.08
N GLN A 118 -10.39 -4.04 1.29
CA GLN A 118 -10.90 -2.73 1.65
C GLN A 118 -11.39 -1.95 0.43
N TYR A 119 -12.41 -1.11 0.64
CA TYR A 119 -12.73 0.02 -0.24
C TYR A 119 -12.15 1.34 0.31
N LEU A 120 -11.47 2.11 -0.53
CA LEU A 120 -10.93 3.42 -0.21
C LEU A 120 -11.61 4.48 -1.08
N ASP A 121 -12.34 5.40 -0.46
CA ASP A 121 -12.89 6.59 -1.12
C ASP A 121 -11.86 7.71 -1.12
N THR A 122 -11.57 8.25 -2.30
CA THR A 122 -10.64 9.36 -2.52
C THR A 122 -11.31 10.46 -3.35
N PRO A 123 -10.73 11.68 -3.43
CA PRO A 123 -11.21 12.70 -4.36
C PRO A 123 -11.22 12.24 -5.84
N ASN A 124 -10.32 11.32 -6.20
CA ASN A 124 -10.17 10.81 -7.56
C ASN A 124 -11.08 9.61 -7.86
N GLY A 125 -11.81 9.09 -6.88
CA GLY A 125 -12.69 7.94 -7.04
C GLY A 125 -12.62 6.95 -5.88
N THR A 126 -13.40 5.87 -5.99
CA THR A 126 -13.40 4.75 -5.06
C THR A 126 -12.58 3.60 -5.62
N TYR A 127 -11.70 3.04 -4.79
CA TYR A 127 -10.81 1.94 -5.14
C TYR A 127 -11.07 0.76 -4.21
N TRP A 128 -11.00 -0.45 -4.72
CA TRP A 128 -10.99 -1.69 -3.93
C TRP A 128 -9.58 -2.26 -3.95
N SER A 129 -9.09 -2.76 -2.82
CA SER A 129 -7.79 -3.43 -2.77
C SER A 129 -7.79 -4.70 -1.94
N THR A 130 -6.85 -5.58 -2.30
CA THR A 130 -6.46 -6.77 -1.54
C THR A 130 -5.03 -6.60 -1.06
N THR A 131 -4.81 -6.82 0.23
CA THR A 131 -3.51 -6.59 0.88
C THR A 131 -3.08 -7.78 1.70
N GLN A 132 -1.83 -8.24 1.55
CA GLN A 132 -1.21 -9.17 2.49
C GLN A 132 0.02 -8.54 3.14
N SER A 133 0.22 -8.85 4.42
CA SER A 133 1.44 -8.56 5.14
C SER A 133 2.38 -9.78 5.10
N GLU A 134 3.65 -9.56 4.79
CA GLU A 134 4.73 -10.55 4.82
C GLU A 134 5.85 -10.06 5.75
N VAL A 135 6.44 -10.98 6.52
CA VAL A 135 7.60 -10.67 7.37
C VAL A 135 8.88 -10.96 6.59
N THR A 136 9.76 -9.97 6.49
CA THR A 136 11.07 -10.10 5.81
C THR A 136 12.21 -9.89 6.81
N SER A 137 13.45 -10.13 6.39
CA SER A 137 14.64 -9.81 7.20
C SER A 137 14.79 -8.31 7.48
N ALA A 138 14.16 -7.44 6.69
CA ALA A 138 14.16 -5.99 6.86
C ALA A 138 12.95 -5.46 7.65
N GLY A 139 12.09 -6.35 8.15
CA GLY A 139 10.85 -6.01 8.87
C GLY A 139 9.58 -6.44 8.14
N PRO A 140 8.40 -6.18 8.73
CA PRO A 140 7.11 -6.43 8.10
C PRO A 140 6.86 -5.47 6.93
N PHE A 141 6.40 -6.03 5.83
CA PHE A 141 5.94 -5.30 4.66
C PHE A 141 4.52 -5.70 4.31
N SER A 142 3.79 -4.80 3.68
CA SER A 142 2.50 -5.06 3.08
C SER A 142 2.61 -4.89 1.56
N ILE A 143 1.92 -5.78 0.86
CA ILE A 143 1.80 -5.78 -0.59
C ILE A 143 0.31 -5.63 -0.87
N SER A 144 -0.06 -4.53 -1.54
CA SER A 144 -1.43 -4.24 -1.90
C SER A 144 -1.56 -4.17 -3.42
N VAL A 145 -2.63 -4.78 -3.94
CA VAL A 145 -3.09 -4.60 -5.31
C VAL A 145 -4.50 -4.02 -5.24
N GLY A 146 -4.71 -2.90 -5.90
CA GLY A 146 -6.01 -2.27 -6.01
C GLY A 146 -6.51 -2.13 -7.44
N VAL A 147 -7.79 -1.84 -7.55
CA VAL A 147 -8.52 -1.52 -8.78
C VAL A 147 -9.60 -0.50 -8.47
N ARG A 148 -10.09 0.19 -9.50
CA ARG A 148 -11.30 1.00 -9.37
C ARG A 148 -12.52 0.18 -8.94
N PHE A 149 -13.46 0.85 -8.28
CA PHE A 149 -14.74 0.28 -7.85
C PHE A 149 -15.50 -0.46 -8.96
N ALA A 150 -15.49 0.05 -10.20
CA ALA A 150 -16.18 -0.57 -11.33
C ALA A 150 -15.64 -1.97 -11.69
N ASP A 151 -14.38 -2.24 -11.36
CA ASP A 151 -13.65 -3.47 -11.65
C ASP A 151 -13.61 -4.43 -10.45
N SER A 152 -13.96 -3.98 -9.24
CA SER A 152 -13.98 -4.83 -8.03
C SER A 152 -14.90 -6.04 -8.17
N LYS A 153 -15.94 -5.94 -9.00
CA LYS A 153 -16.87 -7.04 -9.30
C LYS A 153 -16.21 -8.32 -9.80
N TRP A 154 -14.97 -8.26 -10.30
CA TRP A 154 -14.23 -9.42 -10.80
C TRP A 154 -13.45 -10.16 -9.73
N PHE A 155 -13.28 -9.58 -8.54
CA PHE A 155 -12.39 -10.08 -7.51
C PHE A 155 -13.13 -10.81 -6.38
N ARG A 156 -12.43 -11.74 -5.75
CA ARG A 156 -12.77 -12.34 -4.46
C ARG A 156 -12.65 -11.27 -3.37
N GLY A 157 -13.54 -11.26 -2.37
CA GLY A 157 -13.46 -10.30 -1.27
C GLY A 157 -14.11 -8.94 -1.56
N ARG A 158 -14.75 -8.80 -2.72
CA ARG A 158 -15.48 -7.59 -3.13
C ARG A 158 -16.66 -7.25 -2.21
N GLU A 159 -17.16 -8.24 -1.48
CA GLU A 159 -18.25 -8.15 -0.50
C GLU A 159 -17.81 -7.54 0.85
N THR A 160 -16.52 -7.23 1.01
CA THR A 160 -16.01 -6.56 2.21
C THR A 160 -16.80 -5.30 2.54
N THR A 161 -17.09 -5.12 3.82
CA THR A 161 -17.70 -3.90 4.37
C THR A 161 -16.66 -2.91 4.87
N GLU A 162 -15.39 -3.30 4.89
CA GLU A 162 -14.28 -2.43 5.28
C GLU A 162 -14.15 -1.30 4.26
N ARG A 163 -14.52 -0.08 4.68
CA ARG A 163 -14.49 1.09 3.82
C ARG A 163 -13.96 2.29 4.58
N THR A 164 -13.00 2.98 4.00
CA THR A 164 -12.38 4.19 4.58
C THR A 164 -12.39 5.34 3.58
N LYS A 165 -12.11 6.54 4.07
CA LYS A 165 -11.95 7.74 3.27
C LYS A 165 -10.54 8.27 3.42
N SER A 166 -9.99 8.80 2.34
CA SER A 166 -8.72 9.50 2.31
C SER A 166 -8.85 10.77 1.48
N THR A 167 -8.11 11.80 1.87
CA THR A 167 -7.93 13.01 1.05
C THR A 167 -6.53 13.09 0.44
N CYS A 168 -5.69 12.05 0.60
CA CYS A 168 -4.42 11.97 -0.13
C CYS A 168 -4.64 12.13 -1.64
N PRO A 169 -3.70 12.80 -2.35
CA PRO A 169 -2.37 13.21 -1.89
C PRO A 169 -2.29 14.59 -1.21
N ASP A 170 -3.42 15.17 -0.74
CA ASP A 170 -3.40 16.40 0.06
C ASP A 170 -2.44 16.24 1.26
N PRO A 171 -1.42 17.11 1.43
CA PRO A 171 -0.47 17.03 2.53
C PRO A 171 -1.14 16.95 3.91
N ARG A 172 -2.29 17.61 4.09
CA ARG A 172 -3.06 17.63 5.35
C ARG A 172 -3.64 16.27 5.73
N CYS A 173 -3.69 15.31 4.80
CA CYS A 173 -4.24 13.99 5.10
C CYS A 173 -3.29 13.15 5.95
N CYS A 174 -2.01 13.09 5.59
CA CYS A 174 -1.04 12.15 6.16
C CYS A 174 0.39 12.69 6.30
N ASN A 175 0.72 13.84 5.70
CA ASN A 175 2.08 14.38 5.72
C ASN A 175 2.22 15.48 6.79
N GLU A 176 1.18 16.31 6.93
CA GLU A 176 1.09 17.30 7.98
C GLU A 176 0.35 16.72 9.19
N ALA A 177 0.95 16.89 10.37
CA ALA A 177 0.25 16.59 11.60
C ALA A 177 -0.92 17.58 11.82
N PRO A 178 -2.03 17.13 12.43
CA PRO A 178 -3.10 18.01 12.90
C PRO A 178 -2.54 19.21 13.68
N LEU A 179 -3.15 20.38 13.49
CA LEU A 179 -2.63 21.65 14.02
C LEU A 179 -2.49 21.63 15.55
N ASP A 180 -3.47 21.07 16.26
CA ASP A 180 -3.49 20.88 17.71
C ASP A 180 -2.32 20.01 18.21
N LEU A 181 -2.06 18.88 17.55
CA LEU A 181 -0.91 18.03 17.87
C LEU A 181 0.41 18.72 17.54
N SER A 182 0.46 19.43 16.41
CA SER A 182 1.67 20.11 15.97
C SER A 182 2.03 21.29 16.88
N GLU A 183 1.06 22.14 17.25
CA GLU A 183 1.27 23.25 18.19
C GLU A 183 1.81 22.76 19.53
N ARG A 184 1.33 21.59 19.99
CA ARG A 184 1.76 21.01 21.26
C ARG A 184 3.17 20.41 21.16
N TRP A 185 3.44 19.57 20.16
CA TRP A 185 4.62 18.69 20.18
C TRP A 185 5.78 19.12 19.27
N ARG A 186 5.55 20.02 18.31
CA ARG A 186 6.56 20.36 17.28
C ARG A 186 7.87 20.87 17.85
N ASP A 187 7.81 21.69 18.89
CA ASP A 187 9.01 22.27 19.52
C ASP A 187 9.59 21.40 20.64
N MET A 188 8.90 20.32 21.02
CA MET A 188 9.27 19.43 22.12
C MET A 188 9.90 18.12 21.67
N VAL A 189 9.81 17.78 20.38
CA VAL A 189 10.16 16.47 19.85
C VAL A 189 11.02 16.60 18.60
N TRP A 190 12.15 15.89 18.58
CA TRP A 190 12.97 15.75 17.38
C TRP A 190 12.97 14.28 16.94
N PRO A 191 12.13 13.89 15.95
CA PRO A 191 12.16 12.54 15.42
C PRO A 191 13.50 12.28 14.73
N SER A 192 14.25 11.29 15.20
CA SER A 192 15.46 10.81 14.51
C SER A 192 15.16 9.46 13.87
N ALA A 193 14.86 9.46 12.57
CA ALA A 193 14.90 8.24 11.79
C ALA A 193 16.34 7.99 11.32
N ARG A 194 16.80 6.73 11.43
CA ARG A 194 17.99 6.30 10.70
C ARG A 194 17.63 6.29 9.21
N ALA A 195 18.17 7.25 8.46
CA ALA A 195 18.06 7.23 7.00
C ALA A 195 18.68 5.92 6.47
N HIS A 196 17.88 5.12 5.75
CA HIS A 196 18.42 4.00 4.99
C HIS A 196 19.27 4.58 3.86
N SER A 197 20.55 4.21 3.83
CA SER A 197 21.64 4.84 3.06
C SER A 197 21.44 4.90 1.54
N HIS A 198 20.43 4.22 0.99
CA HIS A 198 20.13 4.19 -0.44
C HIS A 198 19.15 5.30 -0.90
N LEU A 199 18.51 6.04 0.02
CA LEU A 199 17.52 7.09 -0.28
C LEU A 199 18.03 8.53 -0.03
N LEU A 200 19.35 8.74 0.07
CA LEU A 200 19.93 10.02 0.50
C LEU A 200 20.15 11.07 -0.61
N ALA A 201 19.75 10.81 -1.84
CA ALA A 201 19.93 11.76 -2.93
C ALA A 201 18.65 12.59 -3.15
N ALA A 202 18.66 13.83 -2.62
CA ALA A 202 17.69 14.92 -2.80
C ALA A 202 16.54 15.01 -1.76
N LEU A 203 16.81 15.65 -0.62
CA LEU A 203 15.76 16.11 0.29
C LEU A 203 16.02 17.56 0.75
N PRO A 204 15.01 18.44 0.71
CA PRO A 204 15.07 19.76 1.34
C PRO A 204 14.99 19.63 2.88
N PRO A 205 15.56 20.60 3.63
CA PRO A 205 15.56 20.57 5.10
C PRO A 205 14.14 20.70 5.68
N GLY A 206 13.79 19.85 6.64
CA GLY A 206 12.56 19.94 7.45
C GLY A 206 11.60 18.76 7.33
N THR A 207 11.75 17.90 6.32
CA THR A 207 10.96 16.67 6.15
C THR A 207 11.90 15.48 6.05
N PHE A 208 12.01 14.70 7.11
CA PHE A 208 12.75 13.44 7.08
C PHE A 208 11.83 12.33 6.51
N PRO A 209 12.24 11.61 5.45
CA PRO A 209 11.41 10.59 4.84
C PRO A 209 11.17 9.43 5.78
N GLY A 210 9.97 8.86 5.73
CA GLY A 210 9.62 7.62 6.41
C GLY A 210 9.22 7.76 7.89
N VAL A 211 8.99 8.98 8.39
CA VAL A 211 8.45 9.20 9.74
C VAL A 211 7.06 9.83 9.64
N ASP A 212 6.03 9.09 10.07
CA ASP A 212 4.68 9.64 10.25
C ASP A 212 4.64 10.47 11.55
N THR A 213 4.79 11.80 11.40
CA THR A 213 4.82 12.74 12.54
C THR A 213 3.51 12.72 13.34
N THR A 214 2.38 12.43 12.69
CA THR A 214 1.11 12.30 13.41
C THR A 214 1.11 11.08 14.33
N GLU A 215 1.64 9.95 13.86
CA GLU A 215 1.73 8.72 14.65
C GLU A 215 2.60 8.93 15.90
N ILE A 216 3.71 9.67 15.77
CA ILE A 216 4.54 10.08 16.91
C ILE A 216 3.76 10.95 17.89
N TYR A 217 3.08 12.00 17.41
CA TYR A 217 2.35 12.92 18.29
C TYR A 217 1.18 12.23 18.99
N GLN A 218 0.44 11.35 18.30
CA GLN A 218 -0.62 10.53 18.90
C GLN A 218 -0.06 9.58 19.95
N PHE A 219 1.10 8.96 19.69
CA PHE A 219 1.77 8.12 20.69
C PHE A 219 2.13 8.93 21.94
N LEU A 220 2.72 10.12 21.79
CA LEU A 220 3.09 10.97 22.92
C LEU A 220 1.87 11.43 23.73
N GLU A 221 0.80 11.84 23.05
CA GLU A 221 -0.46 12.20 23.68
C GLU A 221 -1.04 11.04 24.52
N SER A 222 -1.01 9.81 23.99
CA SER A 222 -1.47 8.62 24.72
C SER A 222 -0.63 8.26 25.96
N LYS A 223 0.59 8.79 26.07
CA LYS A 223 1.51 8.52 27.20
C LYS A 223 1.48 9.62 28.25
N GLU A 224 1.04 10.83 27.88
CA GLU A 224 0.93 11.96 28.79
C GLU A 224 -0.40 11.99 29.55
N ASP A 225 -1.44 11.31 29.04
CA ASP A 225 -2.77 11.28 29.64
C ASP A 225 -3.12 9.90 30.28
N PRO A 226 -2.71 9.62 31.52
CA PRO A 226 -3.08 8.39 32.23
C PRO A 226 -4.55 8.37 32.69
N SER A 227 -5.39 9.35 32.31
CA SER A 227 -6.76 9.48 32.81
C SER A 227 -7.86 8.87 31.91
N SER A 228 -7.54 8.35 30.74
CA SER A 228 -8.52 7.76 29.80
C SER A 228 -8.56 6.23 29.76
N ALA A 229 -7.82 5.55 30.64
CA ALA A 229 -7.89 4.10 30.82
C ALA A 229 -8.82 3.73 31.99
N HIS A 230 -10.14 3.98 31.84
CA HIS A 230 -11.21 3.30 32.58
C HIS A 230 -12.51 3.31 31.79
#